data_AF-A0A9E4FAL6-F1
#
_entry.id   AF-A0A9E4FAL6-F1
#
_cell.length_a   1.000
_cell.length_b   1.000
_cell.length_c   1.000
_cell.angle_alpha   90.00
_cell.angle_beta   90.00
_cell.angle_gamma   90.00
#
_symmetry.space_group_name_H-M   'P 1'
#
loop_
_entity.id
_entity.type
_entity.pdbx_description
1 polymer ?
#
loop_
_entity_poly.entity_id
_entity_poly.type
_entity_poly.pdbx_seq_one_letter_code
_entity_poly.pdbx_strand_id
1 'polypeptide(L)'
;MANDGARLRESLGHPVIDADGHWLEYGPVVGDAMRKIGGDAAARAMQINGGRVRRSLGMTPAERRRENVAQEAFWGAPTKNTRDRATAMMPRLLYERLDEFGIDFAILFPTMGLGLPRVNDVEARIAACRAFNIYQAELFEPLKDRITPAAVIPMHHPDEAVAELEHAVGELGLKAVMLNSMIDRPIAKVAEERPDAADLAVWYDVIGLDSAHDYDPVWKKCRELGASPTFHRGSRGRAFRMSPSNFCYNHIGHFAAASEAVCKAIFLGGVTRRFPELNFAFLEGGVGFACLLYADLIGHWHIRNRDALEDVNPANLDPEMLISLAERYAPPEMIDAIRAGSGISTNSSARTTGGIDELDDYAACGIDSTEDFKTLFVEPFYFGCEADDSSNAWAFNRSCNPGGAEIKTLFGSDIGHFDVQDMSQVLTEAYELVEDERIDADGFRRFVFENPVHFWGKTNPAFFDGTRVAREARSLLDA
;
A
#
# COMPACT_ATOMS: atom_id res chain seq x y z
N MET A 1 -6.92 -28.72 -19.25
CA MET A 1 -5.72 -29.00 -18.44
C MET A 1 -6.22 -28.88 -17.02
N ALA A 2 -6.18 -29.99 -16.26
CA ALA A 2 -7.03 -30.16 -15.09
C ALA A 2 -6.19 -30.13 -13.81
N ASN A 3 -6.37 -29.06 -13.02
CA ASN A 3 -6.03 -28.97 -11.60
C ASN A 3 -4.53 -28.99 -11.23
N ASP A 4 -3.68 -28.28 -11.98
CA ASP A 4 -2.24 -28.24 -11.67
C ASP A 4 -1.95 -27.48 -10.36
N GLY A 5 -2.67 -26.40 -10.04
CA GLY A 5 -2.62 -25.74 -8.72
C GLY A 5 -3.00 -26.67 -7.56
N ALA A 6 -4.07 -27.46 -7.71
CA ALA A 6 -4.46 -28.45 -6.70
C ALA A 6 -3.39 -29.54 -6.48
N ARG A 7 -2.79 -30.06 -7.56
CA ARG A 7 -1.71 -31.05 -7.48
C ARG A 7 -0.46 -30.49 -6.81
N LEU A 8 -0.09 -29.27 -7.17
CA LEU A 8 1.02 -28.57 -6.52
C LEU A 8 0.73 -28.44 -5.03
N ARG A 9 -0.47 -27.99 -4.66
CA ARG A 9 -0.87 -27.88 -3.25
C ARG A 9 -0.75 -29.20 -2.48
N GLU A 10 -1.13 -30.33 -3.07
CA GLU A 10 -0.95 -31.67 -2.45
C GLU A 10 0.51 -32.03 -2.16
N SER A 11 1.46 -31.49 -2.94
CA SER A 11 2.89 -31.70 -2.72
C SER A 11 3.48 -30.83 -1.62
N LEU A 12 2.79 -29.74 -1.24
CA LEU A 12 3.25 -28.81 -0.22
C LEU A 12 2.96 -29.34 1.20
N GLY A 13 3.97 -29.29 2.07
CA GLY A 13 3.85 -29.69 3.48
C GLY A 13 3.20 -28.64 4.40
N HIS A 14 2.66 -27.57 3.84
CA HIS A 14 2.06 -26.44 4.57
C HIS A 14 0.82 -25.90 3.82
N PRO A 15 -0.06 -25.14 4.50
CA PRO A 15 -1.16 -24.45 3.85
C PRO A 15 -0.72 -23.36 2.88
N VAL A 16 -1.65 -22.89 2.05
CA VAL A 16 -1.49 -21.71 1.19
C VAL A 16 -2.56 -20.68 1.56
N ILE A 17 -2.10 -19.47 1.87
CA ILE A 17 -2.95 -18.33 2.22
C ILE A 17 -2.79 -17.28 1.12
N ASP A 18 -3.89 -16.98 0.44
CA ASP A 18 -3.98 -15.84 -0.46
C ASP A 18 -4.26 -14.58 0.36
N ALA A 19 -3.27 -13.68 0.40
CA ALA A 19 -3.28 -12.46 1.18
C ALA A 19 -3.92 -11.27 0.44
N ASP A 20 -4.20 -11.42 -0.86
CA ASP A 20 -4.69 -10.34 -1.73
C ASP A 20 -5.45 -10.92 -2.93
N GLY A 21 -6.57 -11.57 -2.63
CA GLY A 21 -7.53 -12.00 -3.65
C GLY A 21 -8.63 -10.97 -3.83
N HIS A 22 -9.32 -10.98 -4.97
CA HIS A 22 -10.43 -10.05 -5.22
C HIS A 22 -11.78 -10.75 -5.40
N TRP A 23 -12.83 -10.00 -5.07
CA TRP A 23 -14.19 -10.35 -5.47
C TRP A 23 -14.82 -9.18 -6.21
N LEU A 24 -15.40 -9.50 -7.37
CA LEU A 24 -15.95 -8.52 -8.30
C LEU A 24 -17.43 -8.36 -8.05
N GLU A 25 -17.76 -7.30 -7.32
CA GLU A 25 -19.10 -7.04 -6.85
C GLU A 25 -20.08 -6.87 -8.02
N TYR A 26 -21.21 -7.58 -7.96
CA TYR A 26 -22.25 -7.41 -8.97
C TYR A 26 -23.03 -6.12 -8.72
N GLY A 27 -22.64 -5.08 -9.45
CA GLY A 27 -23.06 -3.68 -9.25
C GLY A 27 -24.55 -3.45 -8.97
N PRO A 28 -25.51 -4.04 -9.70
CA PRO A 28 -26.94 -3.85 -9.41
C PRO A 28 -27.34 -4.29 -8.00
N VAL A 29 -26.89 -5.48 -7.58
CA VAL A 29 -27.25 -6.05 -6.27
C VAL A 29 -26.59 -5.26 -5.14
N VAL A 30 -25.31 -4.92 -5.31
CA VAL A 30 -24.63 -4.11 -4.30
C VAL A 30 -25.22 -2.71 -4.25
N GLY A 31 -25.54 -2.08 -5.38
CA GLY A 31 -26.19 -0.77 -5.41
C GLY A 31 -27.51 -0.73 -4.62
N ASP A 32 -28.34 -1.76 -4.76
CA ASP A 32 -29.58 -1.90 -3.99
C ASP A 32 -29.30 -2.10 -2.49
N ALA A 33 -28.32 -2.93 -2.13
CA ALA A 33 -27.91 -3.14 -0.73
C ALA A 33 -27.39 -1.84 -0.09
N MET A 34 -26.53 -1.11 -0.80
CA MET A 34 -25.98 0.17 -0.36
C MET A 34 -27.08 1.19 -0.10
N ARG A 35 -28.07 1.30 -0.99
CA ARG A 35 -29.24 2.16 -0.79
C ARG A 35 -30.10 1.70 0.38
N LYS A 36 -30.32 0.39 0.53
CA LYS A 36 -31.13 -0.18 1.61
C LYS A 36 -30.51 0.07 2.99
N ILE A 37 -29.20 -0.08 3.11
CA ILE A 37 -28.48 0.01 4.39
C ILE A 37 -28.08 1.45 4.71
N GLY A 38 -27.46 2.14 3.75
CA GLY A 38 -26.88 3.48 3.94
C GLY A 38 -27.69 4.63 3.32
N GLY A 39 -28.89 4.36 2.81
CA GLY A 39 -29.79 5.36 2.26
C GLY A 39 -29.27 6.06 1.00
N ASP A 40 -29.78 7.28 0.77
CA ASP A 40 -29.39 8.09 -0.39
C ASP A 40 -27.91 8.49 -0.37
N ALA A 41 -27.33 8.70 0.81
CA ALA A 41 -25.91 9.06 0.94
C ALA A 41 -24.99 7.95 0.39
N ALA A 42 -25.21 6.69 0.78
CA ALA A 42 -24.43 5.57 0.24
C ALA A 42 -24.66 5.37 -1.27
N ALA A 43 -25.90 5.57 -1.74
CA ALA A 43 -26.19 5.50 -3.18
C ALA A 43 -25.50 6.61 -3.99
N ARG A 44 -25.38 7.83 -3.45
CA ARG A 44 -24.60 8.92 -4.07
C ARG A 44 -23.12 8.54 -4.18
N ALA A 45 -22.53 7.96 -3.13
CA ALA A 45 -21.13 7.53 -3.16
C ALA A 45 -20.87 6.50 -4.27
N MET A 46 -21.79 5.55 -4.45
CA MET A 46 -21.72 4.55 -5.52
C MET A 46 -21.73 5.20 -6.91
N GLN A 47 -22.55 6.24 -7.11
CA GLN A 47 -22.59 7.00 -8.35
C GLN A 47 -21.29 7.76 -8.60
N ILE A 48 -20.75 8.43 -7.57
CA ILE A 48 -19.47 9.16 -7.66
C ILE A 48 -18.33 8.19 -8.00
N ASN A 49 -18.23 7.09 -7.26
CA ASN A 49 -17.20 6.07 -7.45
C ASN A 49 -17.26 5.43 -8.84
N GLY A 50 -18.44 4.96 -9.25
CA GLY A 50 -18.64 4.34 -10.58
C GLY A 50 -18.52 5.32 -11.75
N GLY A 51 -18.65 6.62 -11.51
CA GLY A 51 -18.55 7.67 -12.51
C GLY A 51 -17.14 7.89 -13.07
N ARG A 52 -16.08 7.64 -12.28
CA ARG A 52 -14.69 7.99 -12.65
C ARG A 52 -14.23 7.31 -13.94
N VAL A 53 -14.28 5.97 -13.96
CA VAL A 53 -13.83 5.17 -15.12
C VAL A 53 -14.72 5.45 -16.32
N ARG A 54 -16.04 5.48 -16.13
CA ARG A 54 -17.01 5.77 -17.20
C ARG A 54 -16.78 7.14 -17.83
N ARG A 55 -16.53 8.17 -17.02
CA ARG A 55 -16.22 9.53 -17.51
C ARG A 55 -14.95 9.51 -18.34
N SER A 56 -13.85 8.97 -17.81
CA SER A 56 -12.59 8.89 -18.57
C SER A 56 -12.80 8.18 -19.90
N LEU A 57 -13.37 6.97 -19.91
CA LEU A 57 -13.54 6.18 -21.14
C LEU A 57 -14.54 6.80 -22.14
N GLY A 58 -15.46 7.65 -21.68
CA GLY A 58 -16.38 8.39 -22.55
C GLY A 58 -15.77 9.62 -23.24
N MET A 59 -14.59 10.07 -22.81
CA MET A 59 -13.89 11.22 -23.38
C MET A 59 -12.96 10.82 -24.52
N THR A 60 -12.82 11.70 -25.51
CA THR A 60 -11.75 11.62 -26.51
C THR A 60 -10.39 11.93 -25.86
N PRO A 61 -9.26 11.47 -26.46
CA PRO A 61 -7.93 11.85 -25.98
C PRO A 61 -7.69 13.37 -25.90
N ALA A 62 -8.33 14.16 -26.79
CA ALA A 62 -8.23 15.62 -26.77
C ALA A 62 -8.96 16.23 -25.57
N GLU A 63 -10.17 15.75 -25.25
CA GLU A 63 -10.92 16.17 -24.06
C GLU A 63 -10.18 15.76 -22.78
N ARG A 64 -9.66 14.53 -22.74
CA ARG A 64 -8.84 14.06 -21.61
C ARG A 64 -7.62 14.94 -21.37
N ARG A 65 -6.91 15.31 -22.44
CA ARG A 65 -5.79 16.25 -22.36
C ARG A 65 -6.24 17.61 -21.85
N ARG A 66 -7.38 18.13 -22.32
CA ARG A 66 -7.91 19.44 -21.92
C ARG A 66 -8.32 19.48 -20.45
N GLU A 67 -8.91 18.41 -19.93
CA GLU A 67 -9.44 18.33 -18.56
C GLU A 67 -8.49 17.62 -17.58
N ASN A 68 -7.26 17.31 -18.03
CA ASN A 68 -6.26 16.57 -17.26
C ASN A 68 -6.80 15.25 -16.68
N VAL A 69 -7.45 14.45 -17.52
CA VAL A 69 -8.02 13.13 -17.15
C VAL A 69 -7.16 12.02 -17.76
N ALA A 70 -6.67 11.11 -16.93
CA ALA A 70 -5.87 9.99 -17.38
C ALA A 70 -6.73 8.92 -18.09
N GLN A 71 -6.12 8.20 -19.04
CA GLN A 71 -6.67 6.98 -19.61
C GLN A 71 -6.85 5.93 -18.51
N GLU A 72 -8.05 5.38 -18.41
CA GLU A 72 -8.39 4.29 -17.49
C GLU A 72 -8.36 2.92 -18.19
N ALA A 73 -8.37 1.82 -17.40
CA ALA A 73 -8.45 0.47 -17.92
C ALA A 73 -9.73 0.30 -18.75
N PHE A 74 -9.61 -0.14 -20.00
CA PHE A 74 -10.73 -0.66 -20.78
C PHE A 74 -10.69 -2.19 -20.70
N TRP A 75 -11.86 -2.83 -20.57
CA TRP A 75 -11.98 -4.29 -20.42
C TRP A 75 -11.12 -4.87 -19.29
N GLY A 76 -11.08 -4.21 -18.12
CA GLY A 76 -10.25 -4.61 -16.97
C GLY A 76 -10.70 -5.87 -16.23
N ALA A 77 -11.32 -6.81 -16.94
CA ALA A 77 -11.93 -8.01 -16.41
C ALA A 77 -11.80 -9.15 -17.42
N PRO A 78 -11.25 -10.32 -17.04
CA PRO A 78 -11.23 -11.49 -17.91
C PRO A 78 -12.66 -11.93 -18.25
N THR A 79 -12.93 -12.12 -19.55
CA THR A 79 -14.26 -12.54 -20.03
C THR A 79 -14.21 -13.80 -20.90
N LYS A 80 -13.01 -14.24 -21.31
CA LYS A 80 -12.84 -15.44 -22.13
C LYS A 80 -13.18 -16.72 -21.36
N ASN A 81 -12.79 -16.79 -20.09
CA ASN A 81 -13.18 -17.86 -19.17
C ASN A 81 -14.37 -17.40 -18.32
N THR A 82 -15.59 -17.71 -18.77
CA THR A 82 -16.82 -17.34 -18.06
C THR A 82 -16.90 -17.93 -16.65
N ARG A 83 -16.32 -19.12 -16.42
CA ARG A 83 -16.36 -19.78 -15.11
C ARG A 83 -15.54 -18.99 -14.10
N ASP A 84 -14.32 -18.58 -14.46
CA ASP A 84 -13.46 -17.74 -13.62
C ASP A 84 -14.10 -16.38 -13.38
N ARG A 85 -14.66 -15.76 -14.43
CA ARG A 85 -15.42 -14.52 -14.29
C ARG A 85 -16.56 -14.65 -13.27
N ALA A 86 -17.35 -15.72 -13.36
CA ALA A 86 -18.44 -15.98 -12.42
C ALA A 86 -17.90 -16.26 -11.02
N THR A 87 -16.74 -16.89 -10.90
CA THR A 87 -16.11 -17.25 -9.63
C THR A 87 -15.74 -16.03 -8.83
N ALA A 88 -15.06 -15.04 -9.43
CA ALA A 88 -14.77 -13.80 -8.74
C ALA A 88 -16.04 -12.99 -8.40
N MET A 89 -17.14 -13.16 -9.14
CA MET A 89 -18.40 -12.44 -8.89
C MET A 89 -19.30 -13.10 -7.85
N MET A 90 -19.11 -14.38 -7.56
CA MET A 90 -19.99 -15.19 -6.72
C MET A 90 -19.18 -15.82 -5.58
N PRO A 91 -19.12 -15.19 -4.39
CA PRO A 91 -18.29 -15.67 -3.28
C PRO A 91 -18.46 -17.15 -2.91
N ARG A 92 -19.68 -17.70 -3.02
CA ARG A 92 -19.92 -19.13 -2.79
C ARG A 92 -19.22 -20.01 -3.82
N LEU A 93 -19.19 -19.60 -5.10
CA LEU A 93 -18.48 -20.33 -6.15
C LEU A 93 -16.97 -20.22 -5.96
N LEU A 94 -16.45 -19.06 -5.58
CA LEU A 94 -15.04 -18.90 -5.20
C LEU A 94 -14.67 -19.85 -4.06
N TYR A 95 -15.46 -19.85 -2.98
CA TYR A 95 -15.29 -20.76 -1.84
C TYR A 95 -15.19 -22.24 -2.26
N GLU A 96 -16.06 -22.69 -3.16
CA GLU A 96 -16.04 -24.07 -3.68
C GLU A 96 -14.82 -24.37 -4.57
N ARG A 97 -14.30 -23.36 -5.26
CA ARG A 97 -13.19 -23.50 -6.22
C ARG A 97 -11.81 -23.23 -5.64
N LEU A 98 -11.68 -22.74 -4.41
CA LEU A 98 -10.37 -22.50 -3.77
C LEU A 98 -9.45 -23.75 -3.82
N ASP A 99 -10.02 -24.95 -3.69
CA ASP A 99 -9.24 -26.20 -3.84
C ASP A 99 -8.69 -26.41 -5.25
N GLU A 100 -9.38 -25.93 -6.30
CA GLU A 100 -8.87 -25.96 -7.68
C GLU A 100 -7.63 -25.08 -7.86
N PHE A 101 -7.55 -24.00 -7.08
CA PHE A 101 -6.48 -23.01 -7.13
C PHE A 101 -5.31 -23.37 -6.18
N GLY A 102 -5.50 -24.41 -5.36
CA GLY A 102 -4.53 -24.77 -4.33
C GLY A 102 -4.50 -23.84 -3.12
N ILE A 103 -5.57 -23.06 -2.88
CA ILE A 103 -5.66 -22.08 -1.79
C ILE A 103 -6.49 -22.65 -0.63
N ASP A 104 -5.95 -22.63 0.59
CA ASP A 104 -6.67 -23.10 1.78
C ASP A 104 -7.50 -22.00 2.45
N PHE A 105 -6.99 -20.76 2.44
CA PHE A 105 -7.64 -19.60 3.03
C PHE A 105 -7.36 -18.34 2.20
N ALA A 106 -8.35 -17.48 1.99
CA ALA A 106 -8.21 -16.26 1.20
C ALA A 106 -8.70 -15.03 1.97
N ILE A 107 -7.90 -13.97 1.95
CA ILE A 107 -8.29 -12.62 2.34
C ILE A 107 -8.74 -11.92 1.06
N LEU A 108 -10.00 -11.47 1.03
CA LEU A 108 -10.56 -10.84 -0.16
C LEU A 108 -10.71 -9.33 -0.01
N PHE A 109 -10.07 -8.61 -0.92
CA PHE A 109 -10.28 -7.19 -1.12
C PHE A 109 -11.42 -6.96 -2.13
N PRO A 110 -12.26 -5.94 -1.91
CA PRO A 110 -13.27 -5.57 -2.91
C PRO A 110 -12.59 -5.06 -4.18
N THR A 111 -13.30 -5.02 -5.32
CA THR A 111 -12.82 -4.33 -6.53
C THR A 111 -13.51 -2.97 -6.68
N MET A 112 -14.84 -2.95 -6.65
CA MET A 112 -15.63 -1.72 -6.66
C MET A 112 -15.48 -0.97 -5.33
N GLY A 113 -15.48 -1.69 -4.20
CA GLY A 113 -15.31 -1.14 -2.86
C GLY A 113 -13.98 -0.42 -2.64
N LEU A 114 -12.92 -0.71 -3.43
CA LEU A 114 -11.62 -0.01 -3.36
C LEU A 114 -11.76 1.51 -3.40
N GLY A 115 -12.73 1.99 -4.18
CA GLY A 115 -12.94 3.42 -4.41
C GLY A 115 -13.87 4.10 -3.41
N LEU A 116 -14.66 3.36 -2.62
CA LEU A 116 -15.63 3.96 -1.69
C LEU A 116 -14.96 4.85 -0.63
N PRO A 117 -13.86 4.42 0.03
CA PRO A 117 -13.15 5.26 0.99
C PRO A 117 -12.55 6.53 0.39
N ARG A 118 -12.46 6.62 -0.94
CA ARG A 118 -11.82 7.71 -1.71
C ARG A 118 -12.82 8.78 -2.16
N VAL A 119 -14.13 8.56 -1.96
CA VAL A 119 -15.17 9.49 -2.34
C VAL A 119 -15.01 10.82 -1.58
N ASN A 120 -14.88 11.92 -2.32
CA ASN A 120 -14.70 13.27 -1.76
C ASN A 120 -16.06 13.95 -1.45
N ASP A 121 -16.92 13.24 -0.73
CA ASP A 121 -18.16 13.70 -0.11
C ASP A 121 -18.23 12.99 1.24
N VAL A 122 -18.15 13.76 2.33
CA VAL A 122 -17.97 13.23 3.69
C VAL A 122 -19.15 12.34 4.10
N GLU A 123 -20.38 12.83 3.94
CA GLU A 123 -21.59 12.09 4.31
C GLU A 123 -21.73 10.82 3.45
N ALA A 124 -21.53 10.95 2.13
CA ALA A 124 -21.67 9.84 1.21
C ALA A 124 -20.61 8.76 1.46
N ARG A 125 -19.35 9.14 1.68
CA ARG A 125 -18.23 8.23 1.96
C ARG A 125 -18.47 7.42 3.23
N ILE A 126 -18.81 8.09 4.34
CA ILE A 126 -19.03 7.43 5.64
C ILE A 126 -20.19 6.45 5.51
N ALA A 127 -21.34 6.90 4.99
CA ALA A 127 -22.51 6.05 4.79
C ALA A 127 -22.20 4.85 3.89
N ALA A 128 -21.38 5.04 2.85
CA ALA A 128 -21.04 3.98 1.92
C ALA A 128 -20.08 2.95 2.52
N CYS A 129 -19.03 3.37 3.22
CA CYS A 129 -18.11 2.44 3.87
C CYS A 129 -18.87 1.58 4.89
N ARG A 130 -19.69 2.22 5.74
CA ARG A 130 -20.56 1.56 6.71
C ARG A 130 -21.49 0.53 6.05
N ALA A 131 -22.23 0.94 5.03
CA ALA A 131 -23.18 0.06 4.35
C ALA A 131 -22.50 -1.10 3.62
N PHE A 132 -21.33 -0.85 3.02
CA PHE A 132 -20.56 -1.87 2.34
C PHE A 132 -20.00 -2.91 3.31
N ASN A 133 -19.47 -2.47 4.45
CA ASN A 133 -18.94 -3.35 5.48
C ASN A 133 -20.03 -4.24 6.09
N ILE A 134 -21.23 -3.70 6.35
CA ILE A 134 -22.40 -4.49 6.77
C ILE A 134 -22.76 -5.52 5.71
N TYR A 135 -22.88 -5.10 4.45
CA TYR A 135 -23.26 -5.99 3.35
C TYR A 135 -22.28 -7.15 3.16
N GLN A 136 -20.97 -6.89 3.15
CA GLN A 136 -19.98 -7.95 2.97
C GLN A 136 -19.86 -8.84 4.21
N ALA A 137 -20.03 -8.31 5.43
CA ALA A 137 -20.06 -9.14 6.63
C ALA A 137 -21.17 -10.18 6.56
N GLU A 138 -22.38 -9.79 6.16
CA GLU A 138 -23.50 -10.71 5.95
C GLU A 138 -23.24 -11.72 4.83
N LEU A 139 -22.68 -11.27 3.71
CA LEU A 139 -22.43 -12.10 2.53
C LEU A 139 -21.39 -13.20 2.77
N PHE A 140 -20.34 -12.88 3.53
CA PHE A 140 -19.20 -13.78 3.75
C PHE A 140 -19.28 -14.60 5.05
N GLU A 141 -20.18 -14.27 5.98
CA GLU A 141 -20.38 -15.04 7.21
C GLU A 141 -20.47 -16.57 7.01
N PRO A 142 -21.21 -17.12 6.02
CA PRO A 142 -21.30 -18.56 5.82
C PRO A 142 -20.08 -19.18 5.09
N LEU A 143 -19.03 -18.39 4.83
CA LEU A 143 -17.80 -18.77 4.10
C LEU A 143 -16.53 -18.59 4.95
N LYS A 144 -16.67 -18.16 6.20
CA LYS A 144 -15.59 -17.65 7.06
C LYS A 144 -14.52 -18.66 7.46
N ASP A 145 -14.77 -19.95 7.26
CA ASP A 145 -13.78 -20.99 7.51
C ASP A 145 -12.69 -21.01 6.42
N ARG A 146 -12.94 -20.42 5.25
CA ARG A 146 -11.98 -20.32 4.14
C ARG A 146 -11.77 -18.92 3.58
N ILE A 147 -12.67 -17.98 3.84
CA ILE A 147 -12.62 -16.64 3.24
C ILE A 147 -12.88 -15.57 4.30
N THR A 148 -12.07 -14.52 4.35
CA THR A 148 -12.39 -13.29 5.11
C THR A 148 -12.34 -12.07 4.20
N PRO A 149 -13.39 -11.23 4.14
CA PRO A 149 -13.32 -9.97 3.40
C PRO A 149 -12.59 -8.91 4.21
N ALA A 150 -11.94 -7.96 3.52
CA ALA A 150 -11.33 -6.80 4.12
C ALA A 150 -12.34 -5.64 4.28
N ALA A 151 -12.52 -5.14 5.49
CA ALA A 151 -13.34 -3.97 5.77
C ALA A 151 -12.75 -2.71 5.11
N VAL A 152 -13.56 -1.91 4.43
CA VAL A 152 -13.11 -0.67 3.82
C VAL A 152 -13.16 0.46 4.84
N ILE A 153 -12.01 1.07 5.14
CA ILE A 153 -11.88 2.08 6.21
C ILE A 153 -11.61 3.47 5.59
N PRO A 154 -12.51 4.46 5.77
CA PRO A 154 -12.29 5.83 5.34
C PRO A 154 -11.23 6.49 6.22
N MET A 155 -10.25 7.14 5.60
CA MET A 155 -9.11 7.76 6.29
C MET A 155 -9.02 9.26 6.03
N HIS A 156 -10.10 9.94 5.62
CA HIS A 156 -10.05 11.38 5.37
C HIS A 156 -9.89 12.18 6.66
N HIS A 157 -10.46 11.69 7.77
CA HIS A 157 -10.25 12.22 9.10
C HIS A 157 -10.04 11.05 10.08
N PRO A 158 -9.15 11.15 11.08
CA PRO A 158 -8.91 10.09 12.05
C PRO A 158 -10.19 9.59 12.74
N ASP A 159 -11.10 10.49 13.10
CA ASP A 159 -12.38 10.13 13.74
C ASP A 159 -13.27 9.25 12.85
N GLU A 160 -13.26 9.46 11.52
CA GLU A 160 -13.99 8.60 10.58
C GLU A 160 -13.42 7.18 10.60
N ALA A 161 -12.09 7.08 10.61
CA ALA A 161 -11.39 5.80 10.61
C ALA A 161 -11.63 5.03 11.90
N VAL A 162 -11.49 5.70 13.06
CA VAL A 162 -11.72 5.09 14.38
C VAL A 162 -13.17 4.58 14.49
N ALA A 163 -14.15 5.40 14.14
CA ALA A 163 -15.56 5.02 14.22
C ALA A 163 -15.92 3.85 13.29
N GLU A 164 -15.28 3.76 12.12
CA GLU A 164 -15.49 2.64 11.21
C GLU A 164 -14.74 1.38 11.64
N LEU A 165 -13.54 1.49 12.20
CA LEU A 165 -12.81 0.37 12.78
C LEU A 165 -13.59 -0.26 13.95
N GLU A 166 -14.11 0.56 14.86
CA GLU A 166 -14.92 0.09 16.00
C GLU A 166 -16.16 -0.69 15.53
N HIS A 167 -16.82 -0.22 14.48
CA HIS A 167 -17.96 -0.92 13.93
C HIS A 167 -17.58 -2.18 13.14
N ALA A 168 -16.70 -2.05 12.15
CA ALA A 168 -16.38 -3.14 11.24
C ALA A 168 -15.67 -4.31 11.96
N VAL A 169 -14.72 -4.01 12.84
CA VAL A 169 -13.98 -5.05 13.57
C VAL A 169 -14.68 -5.39 14.88
N GLY A 170 -15.10 -4.39 15.66
CA GLY A 170 -15.67 -4.60 16.99
C GLY A 170 -17.11 -5.12 16.98
N GLU A 171 -17.98 -4.60 16.11
CA GLU A 171 -19.40 -4.97 16.06
C GLU A 171 -19.70 -6.05 15.02
N LEU A 172 -19.14 -5.95 13.80
CA LEU A 172 -19.38 -6.93 12.73
C LEU A 172 -18.44 -8.14 12.79
N GLY A 173 -17.33 -8.04 13.52
CA GLY A 173 -16.35 -9.13 13.65
C GLY A 173 -15.47 -9.37 12.42
N LEU A 174 -15.40 -8.41 11.49
CA LEU A 174 -14.46 -8.48 10.36
C LEU A 174 -13.02 -8.42 10.88
N LYS A 175 -12.15 -9.29 10.34
CA LYS A 175 -10.78 -9.44 10.87
C LYS A 175 -9.72 -8.69 10.07
N ALA A 176 -9.94 -8.49 8.76
CA ALA A 176 -9.03 -7.78 7.86
C ALA A 176 -9.56 -6.37 7.55
N VAL A 177 -8.66 -5.40 7.38
CA VAL A 177 -9.01 -3.99 7.14
C VAL A 177 -8.17 -3.39 6.02
N MET A 178 -8.81 -2.67 5.10
CA MET A 178 -8.21 -1.92 4.01
C MET A 178 -8.34 -0.43 4.30
N LEU A 179 -7.22 0.22 4.64
CA LEU A 179 -7.17 1.63 4.95
C LEU A 179 -6.91 2.43 3.68
N ASN A 180 -7.65 3.53 3.54
CA ASN A 180 -7.38 4.50 2.49
C ASN A 180 -6.09 5.29 2.78
N SER A 181 -5.40 5.77 1.74
CA SER A 181 -4.19 6.58 1.86
C SER A 181 -4.18 7.68 0.79
N MET A 182 -3.12 8.47 0.60
CA MET A 182 -2.99 9.45 -0.51
C MET A 182 -4.18 10.44 -0.59
N ILE A 183 -4.74 10.89 0.53
CA ILE A 183 -5.97 11.69 0.59
C ILE A 183 -5.79 13.00 -0.17
N ASP A 184 -6.76 13.33 -1.03
CA ASP A 184 -6.69 14.56 -1.83
C ASP A 184 -7.02 15.75 -0.90
N ARG A 185 -6.02 16.57 -0.55
CA ARG A 185 -6.16 17.73 0.32
C ARG A 185 -6.04 19.03 -0.48
N PRO A 186 -7.02 19.94 -0.42
CA PRO A 186 -6.90 21.23 -1.09
C PRO A 186 -5.67 22.00 -0.62
N ILE A 187 -4.98 22.66 -1.54
CA ILE A 187 -3.93 23.62 -1.20
C ILE A 187 -4.61 24.83 -0.55
N ALA A 188 -4.31 25.09 0.73
CA ALA A 188 -4.99 26.12 1.53
C ALA A 188 -5.07 27.48 0.82
N LYS A 189 -3.95 27.95 0.27
CA LYS A 189 -3.89 29.20 -0.50
C LYS A 189 -4.88 29.24 -1.67
N VAL A 190 -5.02 28.15 -2.42
CA VAL A 190 -5.96 28.09 -3.55
C VAL A 190 -7.39 28.03 -3.04
N ALA A 191 -7.66 27.26 -1.99
CA ALA A 191 -8.99 27.22 -1.39
C ALA A 191 -9.46 28.60 -0.88
N GLU A 192 -8.54 29.41 -0.33
CA GLU A 192 -8.81 30.77 0.15
C GLU A 192 -9.01 31.77 -1.00
N GLU A 193 -8.10 31.78 -1.98
CA GLU A 193 -8.10 32.79 -3.05
C GLU A 193 -9.02 32.43 -4.23
N ARG A 194 -9.24 31.13 -4.48
CA ARG A 194 -9.93 30.56 -5.64
C ARG A 194 -10.74 29.31 -5.25
N PRO A 195 -11.79 29.46 -4.42
CA PRO A 195 -12.60 28.35 -3.92
C PRO A 195 -13.27 27.53 -5.05
N ASP A 196 -13.50 28.16 -6.22
CA ASP A 196 -14.02 27.52 -7.42
C ASP A 196 -13.06 26.54 -8.11
N ALA A 197 -11.78 26.54 -7.71
CA ALA A 197 -10.73 25.69 -8.27
C ALA A 197 -9.99 24.87 -7.20
N ALA A 198 -10.49 24.84 -5.96
CA ALA A 198 -9.83 24.20 -4.83
C ALA A 198 -9.63 22.69 -5.01
N ASP A 199 -10.56 22.03 -5.70
CA ASP A 199 -10.53 20.60 -6.04
C ASP A 199 -9.53 20.27 -7.17
N LEU A 200 -9.10 21.27 -7.95
CA LEU A 200 -8.10 21.11 -9.01
C LEU A 200 -6.66 21.26 -8.48
N ALA A 201 -6.49 21.86 -7.31
CA ALA A 201 -5.19 22.13 -6.71
C ALA A 201 -5.10 21.42 -5.35
N VAL A 202 -4.71 20.15 -5.40
CA VAL A 202 -4.58 19.29 -4.23
C VAL A 202 -3.15 18.79 -4.04
N TRP A 203 -2.79 18.49 -2.80
CA TRP A 203 -1.66 17.63 -2.46
C TRP A 203 -2.20 16.28 -1.95
N TYR A 204 -1.36 15.25 -1.98
CA TYR A 204 -1.76 13.90 -1.60
C TYR A 204 -1.20 13.55 -0.23
N ASP A 205 -2.09 13.51 0.76
CA ASP A 205 -1.77 13.23 2.15
C ASP A 205 -1.60 11.72 2.38
N VAL A 206 -0.39 11.35 2.78
CA VAL A 206 0.06 9.96 2.97
C VAL A 206 -0.11 9.47 4.41
N ILE A 207 -0.90 10.17 5.23
CA ILE A 207 -1.40 9.72 6.55
C ILE A 207 -0.31 9.27 7.53
N GLY A 208 0.87 9.89 7.43
CA GLY A 208 2.04 9.66 8.29
C GLY A 208 2.76 10.99 8.52
N LEU A 209 4.05 11.04 8.19
CA LEU A 209 4.83 12.28 8.17
C LEU A 209 4.09 13.43 7.47
N ASP A 210 4.05 14.61 8.12
CA ASP A 210 3.45 15.86 7.65
C ASP A 210 1.97 15.81 7.26
N SER A 211 1.24 14.79 7.72
CA SER A 211 -0.20 14.69 7.47
C SER A 211 -0.96 15.87 8.09
N ALA A 212 -2.09 16.24 7.46
CA ALA A 212 -2.95 17.32 7.95
C ALA A 212 -3.62 17.01 9.30
N HIS A 213 -3.63 15.73 9.68
CA HIS A 213 -4.21 15.24 10.93
C HIS A 213 -3.26 14.27 11.63
N ASP A 214 -3.40 14.14 12.94
CA ASP A 214 -2.73 13.11 13.71
C ASP A 214 -3.47 11.77 13.58
N TYR A 215 -2.81 10.75 13.02
CA TYR A 215 -3.35 9.40 12.83
C TYR A 215 -2.96 8.42 13.93
N ASP A 216 -2.19 8.83 14.95
CA ASP A 216 -1.88 7.98 16.11
C ASP A 216 -3.14 7.40 16.81
N PRO A 217 -4.28 8.11 16.91
CA PRO A 217 -5.53 7.51 17.39
C PRO A 217 -6.01 6.32 16.56
N VAL A 218 -5.79 6.34 15.24
CA VAL A 218 -6.15 5.23 14.34
C VAL A 218 -5.24 4.04 14.59
N TRP A 219 -3.92 4.25 14.69
CA TRP A 219 -2.96 3.18 14.99
C TRP A 219 -3.23 2.55 16.36
N LYS A 220 -3.51 3.38 17.37
CA LYS A 220 -3.94 2.91 18.68
C LYS A 220 -5.19 2.04 18.58
N LYS A 221 -6.19 2.46 17.79
CA LYS A 221 -7.42 1.70 17.61
C LYS A 221 -7.19 0.37 16.88
N CYS A 222 -6.36 0.36 15.84
CA CYS A 222 -5.92 -0.86 15.16
C CYS A 222 -5.30 -1.86 16.15
N ARG A 223 -4.41 -1.40 17.03
CA ARG A 223 -3.80 -2.24 18.07
C ARG A 223 -4.83 -2.76 19.06
N GLU A 224 -5.72 -1.91 19.54
CA GLU A 224 -6.79 -2.28 20.48
C GLU A 224 -7.72 -3.37 19.93
N LEU A 225 -8.03 -3.30 18.64
CA LEU A 225 -8.96 -4.22 17.96
C LEU A 225 -8.26 -5.45 17.34
N GLY A 226 -6.94 -5.51 17.37
CA GLY A 226 -6.20 -6.59 16.71
C GLY A 226 -6.29 -6.52 15.18
N ALA A 227 -6.37 -5.32 14.61
CA ALA A 227 -6.49 -5.12 13.16
C ALA A 227 -5.15 -4.65 12.57
N SER A 228 -4.52 -5.47 11.72
CA SER A 228 -3.32 -5.08 10.97
C SER A 228 -3.70 -4.16 9.80
N PRO A 229 -3.18 -2.92 9.71
CA PRO A 229 -3.41 -2.03 8.57
C PRO A 229 -2.94 -2.64 7.24
N THR A 230 -3.82 -2.67 6.23
CA THR A 230 -3.41 -2.90 4.84
C THR A 230 -3.74 -1.71 3.96
N PHE A 231 -2.87 -1.39 3.01
CA PHE A 231 -3.05 -0.31 2.06
C PHE A 231 -3.19 -0.86 0.65
N HIS A 232 -4.37 -0.63 0.07
CA HIS A 232 -4.71 -1.07 -1.28
C HIS A 232 -5.22 0.12 -2.10
N ARG A 233 -4.28 1.01 -2.45
CA ARG A 233 -4.57 2.24 -3.22
C ARG A 233 -3.45 2.59 -4.17
N GLY A 234 -3.75 2.58 -5.46
CA GLY A 234 -2.82 3.01 -6.50
C GLY A 234 -2.84 4.51 -6.81
N SER A 235 -1.78 4.96 -7.47
CA SER A 235 -1.53 6.37 -7.89
C SER A 235 -1.96 6.69 -9.34
N ARG A 236 -2.74 5.83 -9.97
CA ARG A 236 -3.20 6.01 -11.35
C ARG A 236 -4.08 7.27 -11.46
N GLY A 237 -3.82 8.11 -12.47
CA GLY A 237 -4.49 9.40 -12.58
C GLY A 237 -3.98 10.45 -11.59
N ARG A 238 -2.75 10.30 -11.09
CA ARG A 238 -2.06 11.28 -10.22
C ARG A 238 -0.61 11.46 -10.64
N ALA A 239 -0.03 12.59 -10.25
CA ALA A 239 1.38 12.92 -10.47
C ALA A 239 1.84 12.65 -11.92
N PHE A 240 2.85 11.80 -12.12
CA PHE A 240 3.36 11.46 -13.46
C PHE A 240 2.51 10.44 -14.23
N ARG A 241 1.36 9.99 -13.71
CA ARG A 241 0.52 8.93 -14.29
C ARG A 241 -0.73 9.48 -14.98
N MET A 242 -0.50 10.43 -15.87
CA MET A 242 -1.54 11.29 -16.48
C MET A 242 -1.67 11.15 -18.01
N SER A 243 -1.19 10.05 -18.60
CA SER A 243 -1.32 9.85 -20.04
C SER A 243 -2.80 9.79 -20.44
N PRO A 244 -3.27 10.64 -21.39
CA PRO A 244 -4.67 10.65 -21.82
C PRO A 244 -5.02 9.51 -22.78
N SER A 245 -4.04 8.71 -23.21
CA SER A 245 -4.22 7.69 -24.25
C SER A 245 -3.56 6.34 -23.96
N ASN A 246 -2.72 6.23 -22.93
CA ASN A 246 -2.00 4.99 -22.64
C ASN A 246 -2.28 4.54 -21.19
N PHE A 247 -3.07 3.47 -21.07
CA PHE A 247 -3.39 2.86 -19.78
C PHE A 247 -2.15 2.28 -19.10
N CYS A 248 -1.32 1.53 -19.83
CA CYS A 248 -0.14 0.87 -19.26
C CYS A 248 0.85 1.87 -18.66
N TYR A 249 1.05 3.03 -19.30
CA TYR A 249 1.87 4.11 -18.72
C TYR A 249 1.31 4.58 -17.37
N ASN A 250 -0.01 4.66 -17.23
CA ASN A 250 -0.64 5.06 -15.98
C ASN A 250 -0.71 3.92 -14.95
N HIS A 251 -0.64 2.65 -15.40
CA HIS A 251 -0.80 1.46 -14.58
C HIS A 251 0.53 0.93 -14.03
N ILE A 252 1.55 0.71 -14.85
CA ILE A 252 2.79 0.03 -14.44
C ILE A 252 3.42 0.72 -13.22
N GLY A 253 3.54 0.00 -12.11
CA GLY A 253 4.11 0.48 -10.84
C GLY A 253 3.23 1.47 -10.05
N HIS A 254 1.95 1.63 -10.39
CA HIS A 254 1.11 2.64 -9.74
C HIS A 254 0.76 2.32 -8.28
N PHE A 255 0.64 1.04 -7.93
CA PHE A 255 0.54 0.60 -6.53
C PHE A 255 1.88 0.76 -5.82
N ALA A 256 2.99 0.27 -6.41
CA ALA A 256 4.34 0.46 -5.87
C ALA A 256 4.63 1.92 -5.48
N ALA A 257 4.36 2.88 -6.36
CA ALA A 257 4.61 4.29 -6.09
C ALA A 257 3.72 4.89 -4.96
N ALA A 258 2.48 4.42 -4.83
CA ALA A 258 1.60 4.87 -3.75
C ALA A 258 2.01 4.22 -2.41
N SER A 259 2.31 2.92 -2.46
CA SER A 259 2.81 2.13 -1.33
C SER A 259 4.13 2.66 -0.79
N GLU A 260 5.09 2.98 -1.67
CA GLU A 260 6.37 3.60 -1.30
C GLU A 260 6.16 4.91 -0.54
N ALA A 261 5.27 5.78 -1.03
CA ALA A 261 5.00 7.07 -0.41
C ALA A 261 4.43 6.94 1.00
N VAL A 262 3.47 6.02 1.19
CA VAL A 262 2.83 5.77 2.50
C VAL A 262 3.77 5.05 3.45
N CYS A 263 4.47 4.00 2.99
CA CYS A 263 5.45 3.25 3.78
C CYS A 263 6.55 4.17 4.32
N LYS A 264 7.11 5.01 3.44
CA LYS A 264 8.13 6.01 3.81
C LYS A 264 7.61 7.02 4.83
N ALA A 265 6.37 7.51 4.67
CA ALA A 265 5.77 8.46 5.61
C ALA A 265 5.47 7.83 6.98
N ILE A 266 5.05 6.57 7.03
CA ILE A 266 4.85 5.82 8.28
C ILE A 266 6.20 5.60 8.99
N PHE A 267 7.23 5.21 8.24
CA PHE A 267 8.57 4.99 8.78
C PHE A 267 9.22 6.28 9.31
N LEU A 268 9.38 7.29 8.44
CA LEU A 268 10.01 8.56 8.79
C LEU A 268 9.16 9.37 9.78
N GLY A 269 7.85 9.18 9.77
CA GLY A 269 6.95 9.72 10.79
C GLY A 269 7.06 9.03 12.15
N GLY A 270 7.91 8.01 12.31
CA GLY A 270 8.17 7.30 13.58
C GLY A 270 7.04 6.39 14.05
N VAL A 271 6.07 6.06 13.19
CA VAL A 271 4.89 5.27 13.58
C VAL A 271 5.29 3.87 14.05
N THR A 272 6.22 3.20 13.36
CA THR A 272 6.69 1.86 13.74
C THR A 272 7.47 1.85 15.06
N ARG A 273 8.10 2.97 15.43
CA ARG A 273 8.73 3.15 16.76
C ARG A 273 7.67 3.33 17.85
N ARG A 274 6.58 4.07 17.58
CA ARG A 274 5.49 4.32 18.54
C ARG A 274 4.53 3.14 18.71
N PHE A 275 4.35 2.33 17.66
CA PHE A 275 3.43 1.18 17.61
C PHE A 275 4.14 -0.09 17.12
N PRO A 276 5.16 -0.60 17.84
CA PRO A 276 5.96 -1.74 17.41
C PRO A 276 5.18 -3.07 17.36
N GLU A 277 3.98 -3.11 17.96
CA GLU A 277 3.10 -4.28 17.94
C GLU A 277 2.30 -4.41 16.64
N LEU A 278 2.19 -3.33 15.85
CA LEU A 278 1.45 -3.33 14.60
C LEU A 278 2.31 -3.79 13.44
N ASN A 279 1.71 -4.58 12.55
CA ASN A 279 2.23 -4.83 11.22
C ASN A 279 1.43 -4.04 10.17
N PHE A 280 2.09 -3.58 9.12
CA PHE A 280 1.48 -2.87 7.99
C PHE A 280 1.75 -3.61 6.69
N ALA A 281 0.73 -3.74 5.84
CA ALA A 281 0.87 -4.33 4.51
C ALA A 281 0.61 -3.30 3.40
N PHE A 282 1.37 -3.40 2.32
CA PHE A 282 1.24 -2.57 1.13
C PHE A 282 1.02 -3.47 -0.09
N LEU A 283 -0.19 -3.44 -0.65
CA LEU A 283 -0.71 -4.47 -1.55
C LEU A 283 -0.55 -4.11 -3.05
N GLU A 284 -0.51 -5.14 -3.90
CA GLU A 284 -0.28 -5.08 -5.37
C GLU A 284 0.95 -4.27 -5.85
N GLY A 285 1.89 -3.96 -4.96
CA GLY A 285 3.06 -3.16 -5.28
C GLY A 285 4.27 -3.97 -5.76
N GLY A 286 4.25 -5.28 -5.51
CA GLY A 286 5.46 -6.11 -5.53
C GLY A 286 6.43 -5.73 -4.42
N VAL A 287 7.53 -6.47 -4.28
CA VAL A 287 8.54 -6.22 -3.23
C VAL A 287 9.75 -5.43 -3.71
N GLY A 288 9.92 -5.28 -5.03
CA GLY A 288 11.09 -4.60 -5.60
C GLY A 288 11.27 -3.17 -5.09
N PHE A 289 10.18 -2.39 -4.99
CA PHE A 289 10.24 -1.02 -4.45
C PHE A 289 10.63 -1.00 -2.97
N ALA A 290 10.21 -2.00 -2.21
CA ALA A 290 10.49 -2.10 -0.78
C ALA A 290 11.97 -2.38 -0.50
N CYS A 291 12.59 -3.25 -1.32
CA CYS A 291 14.02 -3.54 -1.23
C CYS A 291 14.86 -2.28 -1.50
N LEU A 292 14.47 -1.50 -2.53
CA LEU A 292 15.10 -0.21 -2.86
C LEU A 292 14.89 0.81 -1.74
N LEU A 293 13.64 0.98 -1.28
CA LEU A 293 13.32 1.92 -0.19
C LEU A 293 14.11 1.60 1.08
N TYR A 294 14.20 0.33 1.46
CA TYR A 294 14.97 -0.10 2.64
C TYR A 294 16.46 0.26 2.52
N ALA A 295 17.07 -0.01 1.36
CA ALA A 295 18.47 0.34 1.11
C ALA A 295 18.68 1.86 1.08
N ASP A 296 17.78 2.60 0.44
CA ASP A 296 17.84 4.05 0.34
C ASP A 296 17.69 4.71 1.71
N LEU A 297 16.78 4.25 2.56
CA LEU A 297 16.61 4.77 3.93
C LEU A 297 17.90 4.64 4.75
N ILE A 298 18.58 3.49 4.67
CA ILE A 298 19.86 3.28 5.36
C ILE A 298 20.95 4.19 4.78
N GLY A 299 21.08 4.21 3.44
CA GLY A 299 22.07 5.02 2.75
C GLY A 299 21.92 6.52 3.07
N HIS A 300 20.68 7.02 3.09
CA HIS A 300 20.39 8.42 3.40
C HIS A 300 20.55 8.72 4.88
N TRP A 301 20.25 7.79 5.79
CA TRP A 301 20.51 8.01 7.22
C TRP A 301 21.98 8.30 7.50
N HIS A 302 22.91 7.63 6.82
CA HIS A 302 24.35 7.90 6.96
C HIS A 302 24.80 9.32 6.56
N ILE A 303 23.97 10.07 5.84
CA ILE A 303 24.29 11.41 5.34
C ILE A 303 23.30 12.51 5.78
N ARG A 304 22.19 12.13 6.43
CA ARG A 304 21.10 13.05 6.82
C ARG A 304 20.68 12.95 8.29
N ASN A 305 21.32 12.09 9.08
CA ASN A 305 21.18 12.14 10.55
C ASN A 305 21.89 13.36 11.15
N ARG A 306 21.58 13.70 12.40
CA ARG A 306 22.13 14.87 13.11
C ARG A 306 23.65 15.01 13.00
N ASP A 307 24.40 13.95 13.26
CA ASP A 307 25.87 13.98 13.27
C ASP A 307 26.41 14.12 11.84
N ALA A 308 25.82 13.40 10.88
CA ALA A 308 26.24 13.43 9.48
C ALA A 308 26.00 14.80 8.81
N LEU A 309 25.02 15.57 9.28
CA LEU A 309 24.77 16.91 8.76
C LEU A 309 25.91 17.90 9.03
N GLU A 310 26.80 17.62 9.99
CA GLU A 310 27.99 18.44 10.20
C GLU A 310 28.93 18.41 8.99
N ASP A 311 28.99 17.32 8.22
CA ASP A 311 29.82 17.24 7.02
C ASP A 311 29.38 18.20 5.90
N VAL A 312 28.10 18.60 5.92
CA VAL A 312 27.49 19.52 4.95
C VAL A 312 27.05 20.84 5.58
N ASN A 313 27.40 21.08 6.85
CA ASN A 313 27.08 22.31 7.54
C ASN A 313 27.90 23.46 6.92
N PRO A 314 27.26 24.48 6.33
CA PRO A 314 27.97 25.57 5.64
C PRO A 314 28.88 26.38 6.57
N ALA A 315 28.67 26.30 7.89
CA ALA A 315 29.55 26.94 8.88
C ALA A 315 30.95 26.29 8.98
N ASN A 316 31.11 25.05 8.51
CA ASN A 316 32.36 24.29 8.62
C ASN A 316 33.35 24.57 7.47
N LEU A 317 32.95 25.35 6.46
CA LEU A 317 33.80 25.69 5.33
C LEU A 317 34.89 26.69 5.73
N ASP A 318 36.17 26.36 5.46
CA ASP A 318 37.31 27.25 5.66
C ASP A 318 37.45 28.24 4.49
N PRO A 319 37.13 29.54 4.70
CA PRO A 319 37.19 30.53 3.62
C PRO A 319 38.63 30.86 3.21
N GLU A 320 39.61 30.79 4.12
CA GLU A 320 41.01 31.12 3.81
C GLU A 320 41.64 30.04 2.93
N MET A 321 41.40 28.77 3.28
CA MET A 321 41.82 27.64 2.46
C MET A 321 41.15 27.66 1.08
N LEU A 322 39.86 27.99 1.02
CA LEU A 322 39.13 28.10 -0.26
C LEU A 322 39.71 29.20 -1.15
N ILE A 323 40.03 30.38 -0.59
CA ILE A 323 40.70 31.47 -1.33
C ILE A 323 42.09 31.01 -1.82
N SER A 324 42.88 30.36 -0.97
CA SER A 324 44.20 29.83 -1.35
C SER A 324 44.15 28.80 -2.48
N LEU A 325 43.10 27.97 -2.52
CA LEU A 325 42.89 27.03 -3.62
C LEU A 325 42.43 27.76 -4.89
N ALA A 326 41.52 28.72 -4.77
CA ALA A 326 41.06 29.52 -5.89
C ALA A 326 42.22 30.26 -6.58
N GLU A 327 43.11 30.89 -5.82
CA GLU A 327 44.30 31.58 -6.36
C GLU A 327 45.23 30.65 -7.16
N ARG A 328 45.24 29.35 -6.86
CA ARG A 328 46.09 28.36 -7.53
C ARG A 328 45.44 27.74 -8.76
N TYR A 329 44.12 27.55 -8.74
CA TYR A 329 43.44 26.66 -9.67
C TYR A 329 42.26 27.29 -10.42
N ALA A 330 41.75 28.44 -9.98
CA ALA A 330 40.56 29.07 -10.53
C ALA A 330 40.90 30.25 -11.47
N PRO A 331 40.02 30.58 -12.43
CA PRO A 331 40.19 31.77 -13.25
C PRO A 331 39.96 33.06 -12.43
N PRO A 332 40.51 34.22 -12.84
CA PRO A 332 40.45 35.47 -12.08
C PRO A 332 39.05 35.88 -11.61
N GLU A 333 38.04 35.73 -12.47
CA GLU A 333 36.64 36.06 -12.16
C GLU A 333 36.06 35.20 -11.02
N MET A 334 36.51 33.95 -10.88
CA MET A 334 36.09 33.06 -9.80
C MET A 334 36.79 33.40 -8.48
N ILE A 335 38.06 33.80 -8.54
CA ILE A 335 38.81 34.27 -7.37
C ILE A 335 38.13 35.51 -6.77
N ASP A 336 37.77 36.48 -7.62
CA ASP A 336 37.09 37.70 -7.19
C ASP A 336 35.71 37.39 -6.59
N ALA A 337 34.95 36.47 -7.19
CA ALA A 337 33.65 36.03 -6.67
C ALA A 337 33.78 35.34 -5.29
N ILE A 338 34.75 34.43 -5.12
CA ILE A 338 35.00 33.72 -3.85
C ILE A 338 35.40 34.71 -2.75
N ARG A 339 36.31 35.66 -3.05
CA ARG A 339 36.70 36.72 -2.10
C ARG A 339 35.54 37.64 -1.73
N ALA A 340 34.61 37.88 -2.65
CA ALA A 340 33.39 38.62 -2.40
C ALA A 340 32.33 37.80 -1.62
N GLY A 341 32.61 36.54 -1.27
CA GLY A 341 31.65 35.63 -0.63
C GLY A 341 30.48 35.24 -1.53
N SER A 342 30.58 35.51 -2.83
CA SER A 342 29.50 35.30 -3.79
C SER A 342 29.48 33.83 -4.23
N GLY A 343 28.34 33.17 -4.03
CA GLY A 343 28.10 31.83 -4.55
C GLY A 343 28.75 30.66 -3.79
N ILE A 344 29.34 30.91 -2.62
CA ILE A 344 29.93 29.87 -1.76
C ILE A 344 28.86 29.02 -1.05
N SER A 345 27.62 29.50 -0.97
CA SER A 345 26.44 28.67 -0.78
C SER A 345 25.26 29.41 -1.43
N THR A 346 24.91 29.06 -2.67
CA THR A 346 24.11 29.99 -3.48
C THR A 346 22.69 30.23 -2.99
N ASN A 347 22.14 29.46 -2.05
CA ASN A 347 20.91 29.79 -1.30
C ASN A 347 20.70 28.97 0.01
N SER A 348 21.66 28.10 0.40
CA SER A 348 21.57 27.27 1.62
C SER A 348 22.61 27.70 2.64
N SER A 349 22.20 28.50 3.63
CA SER A 349 23.03 28.89 4.77
C SER A 349 22.47 28.30 6.06
N ALA A 350 23.19 28.45 7.18
CA ALA A 350 22.66 28.09 8.50
C ALA A 350 21.31 28.78 8.86
N ARG A 351 20.86 29.76 8.06
CA ARG A 351 19.61 30.51 8.25
C ARG A 351 18.49 30.15 7.27
N THR A 352 18.70 29.19 6.36
CA THR A 352 17.76 28.87 5.28
C THR A 352 17.10 27.50 5.47
N THR A 353 16.74 27.19 6.71
CA THR A 353 15.99 25.98 7.05
C THR A 353 14.47 26.21 7.00
N GLY A 354 14.04 27.46 6.76
CA GLY A 354 12.63 27.83 6.81
C GLY A 354 12.02 27.80 8.21
N GLY A 355 12.85 27.76 9.27
CA GLY A 355 12.39 27.65 10.66
C GLY A 355 12.25 26.20 11.15
N ILE A 356 12.80 25.22 10.43
CA ILE A 356 12.92 23.84 10.92
C ILE A 356 13.97 23.82 12.03
N ASP A 357 13.55 23.49 13.25
CA ASP A 357 14.41 23.40 14.44
C ASP A 357 15.13 22.04 14.54
N GLU A 358 14.44 20.96 14.20
CA GLU A 358 15.00 19.60 14.16
C GLU A 358 15.43 19.28 12.72
N LEU A 359 16.73 19.29 12.46
CA LEU A 359 17.29 19.07 11.12
C LEU A 359 17.57 17.61 10.80
N ASP A 360 17.55 16.72 11.80
CA ASP A 360 17.67 15.29 11.59
C ASP A 360 16.39 14.74 10.95
N ASP A 361 16.47 14.36 9.67
CA ASP A 361 15.34 13.82 8.90
C ASP A 361 14.79 12.51 9.51
N TYR A 362 15.55 11.84 10.37
CA TYR A 362 15.21 10.56 11.01
C TYR A 362 14.88 10.71 12.50
N ALA A 363 14.79 11.93 13.03
CA ALA A 363 14.59 12.19 14.46
C ALA A 363 13.39 11.42 15.05
N ALA A 364 12.27 11.33 14.32
CA ALA A 364 11.08 10.62 14.78
C ALA A 364 11.24 9.09 14.78
N CYS A 365 12.14 8.54 13.97
CA CYS A 365 12.52 7.12 14.03
C CYS A 365 13.39 6.83 15.27
N GLY A 366 14.21 7.81 15.68
CA GLY A 366 15.16 7.70 16.79
C GLY A 366 16.20 6.61 16.57
N ILE A 367 16.76 6.50 15.37
CA ILE A 367 17.67 5.42 14.96
C ILE A 367 19.05 5.63 15.59
N ASP A 368 19.50 4.65 16.38
CA ASP A 368 20.83 4.66 16.99
C ASP A 368 21.88 3.88 16.17
N SER A 369 21.42 2.91 15.37
CA SER A 369 22.29 2.03 14.58
C SER A 369 21.62 1.51 13.32
N THR A 370 22.40 1.00 12.37
CA THR A 370 21.85 0.35 11.17
C THR A 370 21.01 -0.89 11.47
N GLU A 371 21.19 -1.52 12.64
CA GLU A 371 20.38 -2.67 13.03
C GLU A 371 18.94 -2.27 13.40
N ASP A 372 18.71 -1.03 13.84
CA ASP A 372 17.37 -0.53 14.15
C ASP A 372 16.43 -0.58 12.94
N PHE A 373 16.96 -0.47 11.71
CA PHE A 373 16.16 -0.61 10.49
C PHE A 373 15.53 -1.99 10.35
N LYS A 374 16.15 -3.06 10.86
CA LYS A 374 15.53 -4.38 10.85
C LYS A 374 14.27 -4.37 11.72
N THR A 375 14.36 -3.81 12.92
CA THR A 375 13.23 -3.74 13.85
C THR A 375 12.16 -2.74 13.42
N LEU A 376 12.56 -1.60 12.84
CA LEU A 376 11.62 -0.53 12.48
C LEU A 376 11.02 -0.66 11.08
N PHE A 377 11.65 -1.41 10.18
CA PHE A 377 11.21 -1.60 8.78
C PHE A 377 10.91 -3.06 8.47
N VAL A 378 11.89 -3.96 8.64
CA VAL A 378 11.77 -5.36 8.18
C VAL A 378 10.77 -6.16 9.02
N GLU A 379 10.72 -5.92 10.32
CA GLU A 379 9.80 -6.60 11.22
C GLU A 379 8.32 -6.22 11.00
N PRO A 380 7.94 -4.92 10.94
CA PRO A 380 6.54 -4.51 10.85
C PRO A 380 5.98 -4.43 9.43
N PHE A 381 6.80 -4.31 8.38
CA PHE A 381 6.30 -4.10 7.02
C PHE A 381 6.27 -5.37 6.17
N TYR A 382 5.16 -5.51 5.44
CA TYR A 382 4.85 -6.63 4.56
C TYR A 382 4.40 -6.10 3.20
N PHE A 383 4.75 -6.80 2.13
CA PHE A 383 4.56 -6.31 0.76
C PHE A 383 3.79 -7.35 -0.06
N GLY A 384 2.61 -6.96 -0.56
CA GLY A 384 1.75 -7.78 -1.41
C GLY A 384 2.37 -7.96 -2.79
N CYS A 385 2.46 -9.20 -3.21
CA CYS A 385 3.20 -9.63 -4.39
C CYS A 385 2.33 -10.56 -5.22
N GLU A 386 2.10 -10.19 -6.47
CA GLU A 386 1.39 -11.01 -7.45
C GLU A 386 2.16 -12.30 -7.76
N ALA A 387 1.42 -13.32 -8.19
CA ALA A 387 1.94 -14.66 -8.44
C ALA A 387 3.11 -14.69 -9.44
N ASP A 388 2.99 -13.97 -10.54
CA ASP A 388 3.95 -13.98 -11.66
C ASP A 388 5.08 -12.94 -11.51
N ASP A 389 5.14 -12.21 -10.38
CA ASP A 389 6.17 -11.19 -10.18
C ASP A 389 7.54 -11.82 -9.84
N SER A 390 8.39 -11.89 -10.86
CA SER A 390 9.78 -12.31 -10.71
C SER A 390 10.62 -11.51 -9.69
N SER A 391 10.21 -10.27 -9.36
CA SER A 391 10.88 -9.41 -8.38
C SER A 391 10.73 -9.93 -6.95
N ASN A 392 9.78 -10.84 -6.69
CA ASN A 392 9.55 -11.48 -5.40
C ASN A 392 10.83 -12.14 -4.84
N ALA A 393 11.69 -12.66 -5.71
CA ALA A 393 12.97 -13.24 -5.34
C ALA A 393 13.94 -12.25 -4.66
N TRP A 394 13.79 -10.94 -4.90
CA TRP A 394 14.67 -9.91 -4.31
C TRP A 394 14.51 -9.83 -2.80
N ALA A 395 13.31 -10.15 -2.28
CA ALA A 395 13.05 -10.20 -0.85
C ALA A 395 13.93 -11.24 -0.13
N PHE A 396 14.10 -12.40 -0.77
CA PHE A 396 14.85 -13.55 -0.25
C PHE A 396 16.36 -13.48 -0.51
N ASN A 397 16.81 -12.56 -1.37
CA ASN A 397 18.22 -12.36 -1.66
C ASN A 397 18.92 -11.55 -0.56
N ARG A 398 19.18 -12.23 0.57
CA ARG A 398 19.85 -11.65 1.75
C ARG A 398 21.28 -11.15 1.46
N SER A 399 21.90 -11.58 0.36
CA SER A 399 23.23 -11.07 -0.02
C SER A 399 23.19 -9.66 -0.61
N CYS A 400 22.06 -9.26 -1.20
CA CYS A 400 21.87 -7.94 -1.80
C CYS A 400 21.25 -6.92 -0.83
N ASN A 401 20.40 -7.38 0.09
CA ASN A 401 19.70 -6.48 1.03
C ASN A 401 20.60 -6.09 2.21
N PRO A 402 20.73 -4.79 2.54
CA PRO A 402 21.59 -4.32 3.63
C PRO A 402 21.35 -5.04 4.97
N GLY A 403 22.44 -5.36 5.66
CA GLY A 403 22.39 -6.09 6.93
C GLY A 403 21.92 -7.55 6.82
N GLY A 404 21.84 -8.12 5.61
CA GLY A 404 21.37 -9.48 5.42
C GLY A 404 19.86 -9.63 5.63
N ALA A 405 19.09 -8.57 5.40
CA ALA A 405 17.65 -8.53 5.63
C ALA A 405 16.90 -9.41 4.62
N GLU A 406 15.88 -10.11 5.11
CA GLU A 406 14.87 -10.74 4.26
C GLU A 406 13.60 -9.88 4.35
N ILE A 407 13.17 -9.29 3.23
CA ILE A 407 11.99 -8.42 3.20
C ILE A 407 10.74 -9.29 3.16
N LYS A 408 9.72 -8.96 3.95
CA LYS A 408 8.56 -9.84 4.12
C LYS A 408 7.55 -9.65 2.99
N THR A 409 7.27 -10.72 2.28
CA THR A 409 6.31 -10.77 1.17
C THR A 409 4.99 -11.39 1.61
N LEU A 410 3.91 -11.02 0.94
CA LEU A 410 2.60 -11.63 1.06
C LEU A 410 2.15 -12.09 -0.32
N PHE A 411 1.85 -13.38 -0.48
CA PHE A 411 1.30 -13.90 -1.72
C PHE A 411 -0.08 -13.33 -1.99
N GLY A 412 -0.23 -12.62 -3.10
CA GLY A 412 -1.49 -12.12 -3.63
C GLY A 412 -1.81 -12.79 -4.96
N SER A 413 -3.00 -13.37 -5.08
CA SER A 413 -3.39 -14.01 -6.34
C SER A 413 -3.95 -13.04 -7.38
N ASP A 414 -4.41 -11.86 -6.94
CA ASP A 414 -5.16 -10.88 -7.73
C ASP A 414 -6.36 -11.46 -8.54
N ILE A 415 -6.94 -12.56 -8.04
CA ILE A 415 -8.01 -13.26 -8.75
C ILE A 415 -9.18 -12.34 -9.09
N GLY A 416 -9.50 -12.27 -10.39
CA GLY A 416 -10.63 -11.51 -10.90
C GLY A 416 -10.26 -10.25 -11.69
N HIS A 417 -8.99 -9.85 -11.68
CA HIS A 417 -8.43 -8.83 -12.55
C HIS A 417 -7.78 -9.42 -13.83
N PHE A 418 -7.31 -8.55 -14.72
CA PHE A 418 -7.08 -8.86 -16.14
C PHE A 418 -5.76 -9.60 -16.42
N ASP A 419 -4.83 -9.50 -15.49
CA ASP A 419 -3.55 -10.19 -15.35
C ASP A 419 -3.77 -11.68 -15.02
N VAL A 420 -4.80 -12.03 -14.25
CA VAL A 420 -5.19 -13.44 -14.00
C VAL A 420 -6.11 -13.99 -15.10
N GLN A 421 -5.54 -14.74 -16.05
CA GLN A 421 -6.31 -15.33 -17.16
C GLN A 421 -6.90 -16.71 -16.86
N ASP A 422 -6.28 -17.46 -15.95
CA ASP A 422 -6.71 -18.79 -15.48
C ASP A 422 -6.44 -18.91 -13.98
N MET A 423 -7.51 -18.86 -13.18
CA MET A 423 -7.39 -18.90 -11.72
C MET A 423 -6.75 -20.19 -11.19
N SER A 424 -6.74 -21.27 -11.97
CA SER A 424 -6.11 -22.53 -11.56
C SER A 424 -4.58 -22.53 -11.66
N GLN A 425 -4.00 -21.49 -12.25
CA GLN A 425 -2.55 -21.36 -12.46
C GLN A 425 -1.87 -20.42 -11.46
N VAL A 426 -2.61 -19.64 -10.66
CA VAL A 426 -2.01 -18.63 -9.76
C VAL A 426 -0.99 -19.22 -8.79
N LEU A 427 -1.24 -20.42 -8.23
CA LEU A 427 -0.26 -21.05 -7.35
C LEU A 427 0.94 -21.62 -8.12
N THR A 428 0.72 -22.14 -9.32
CA THR A 428 1.81 -22.69 -10.15
C THR A 428 2.71 -21.60 -10.68
N GLU A 429 2.15 -20.46 -11.10
CA GLU A 429 2.89 -19.27 -11.53
C GLU A 429 3.77 -18.75 -10.39
N ALA A 430 3.24 -18.66 -9.16
CA ALA A 430 4.05 -18.31 -7.99
C ALA A 430 5.18 -19.30 -7.70
N TYR A 431 4.96 -20.59 -7.98
CA TYR A 431 5.94 -21.64 -7.75
C TYR A 431 7.04 -21.68 -8.80
N GLU A 432 6.88 -20.99 -9.94
CA GLU A 432 7.94 -20.83 -10.94
C GLU A 432 9.20 -20.19 -10.32
N LEU A 433 9.07 -19.39 -9.25
CA LEU A 433 10.22 -18.86 -8.50
C LEU A 433 11.10 -19.97 -7.89
N VAL A 434 10.51 -21.10 -7.49
CA VAL A 434 11.22 -22.27 -6.99
C VAL A 434 11.77 -23.11 -8.14
N GLU A 435 10.97 -23.31 -9.20
CA GLU A 435 11.39 -24.08 -10.38
C GLU A 435 12.57 -23.42 -11.12
N ASP A 436 12.58 -22.09 -11.17
CA ASP A 436 13.66 -21.26 -11.72
C ASP A 436 14.85 -21.08 -10.75
N GLU A 437 14.84 -21.75 -9.59
CA GLU A 437 15.88 -21.66 -8.55
C GLU A 437 16.14 -20.23 -8.04
N ARG A 438 15.12 -19.35 -8.08
CA ARG A 438 15.21 -17.97 -7.60
C ARG A 438 14.97 -17.86 -6.10
N ILE A 439 14.16 -18.76 -5.55
CA ILE A 439 13.95 -18.97 -4.12
C ILE A 439 13.97 -20.46 -3.82
N ASP A 440 14.28 -20.84 -2.58
CA ASP A 440 14.16 -22.23 -2.13
C ASP A 440 12.73 -22.55 -1.63
N ALA A 441 12.49 -23.83 -1.33
CA ALA A 441 11.20 -24.29 -0.83
C ALA A 441 10.79 -23.63 0.50
N ASP A 442 11.77 -23.29 1.36
CA ASP A 442 11.51 -22.61 2.63
C ASP A 442 11.12 -21.14 2.39
N GLY A 443 11.74 -20.46 1.43
CA GLY A 443 11.36 -19.12 0.96
C GLY A 443 9.96 -19.10 0.39
N PHE A 444 9.60 -20.10 -0.43
CA PHE A 444 8.23 -20.24 -0.93
C PHE A 444 7.21 -20.48 0.20
N ARG A 445 7.55 -21.34 1.16
CA ARG A 445 6.72 -21.54 2.36
C ARG A 445 6.53 -20.24 3.15
N ARG A 446 7.57 -19.42 3.31
CA ARG A 446 7.46 -18.09 3.93
C ARG A 446 6.54 -17.17 3.13
N PHE A 447 6.67 -17.17 1.80
CA PHE A 447 5.88 -16.33 0.90
C PHE A 447 4.37 -16.61 0.99
N VAL A 448 3.96 -17.88 0.89
CA VAL A 448 2.54 -18.27 0.74
C VAL A 448 1.87 -18.65 2.06
N PHE A 449 2.62 -18.78 3.16
CA PHE A 449 2.07 -19.24 4.44
C PHE A 449 2.61 -18.48 5.65
N GLU A 450 3.92 -18.52 5.92
CA GLU A 450 4.42 -18.04 7.21
C GLU A 450 4.31 -16.52 7.35
N ASN A 451 4.67 -15.76 6.31
CA ASN A 451 4.52 -14.30 6.34
C ASN A 451 3.04 -13.88 6.45
N PRO A 452 2.08 -14.43 5.68
CA PRO A 452 0.65 -14.22 5.93
C PRO A 452 0.24 -14.51 7.37
N VAL A 453 0.62 -15.66 7.93
CA VAL A 453 0.27 -16.00 9.32
C VAL A 453 0.85 -15.00 10.31
N HIS A 454 2.13 -14.63 10.17
CA HIS A 454 2.76 -13.65 11.07
C HIS A 454 2.18 -12.24 10.91
N PHE A 455 1.80 -11.84 9.70
CA PHE A 455 1.25 -10.51 9.44
C PHE A 455 -0.01 -10.24 10.25
N TRP A 456 -1.00 -11.13 10.16
CA TRP A 456 -2.25 -10.99 10.91
C TRP A 456 -2.15 -11.56 12.32
N GLY A 457 -1.45 -12.69 12.50
CA GLY A 457 -1.37 -13.42 13.76
C GLY A 457 -0.57 -12.72 14.86
N LYS A 458 0.43 -11.91 14.51
CA LYS A 458 1.17 -11.11 15.50
C LYS A 458 0.29 -10.04 16.15
N THR A 459 -0.52 -9.36 15.35
CA THR A 459 -1.46 -8.32 15.83
C THR A 459 -2.69 -8.94 16.50
N ASN A 460 -3.16 -10.09 15.99
CA ASN A 460 -4.30 -10.82 16.54
C ASN A 460 -4.04 -12.34 16.50
N PRO A 461 -3.62 -12.94 17.64
CA PRO A 461 -3.36 -14.37 17.72
C PRO A 461 -4.57 -15.27 17.39
N ALA A 462 -5.79 -14.74 17.44
CA ALA A 462 -7.02 -15.45 17.12
C ALA A 462 -7.52 -15.18 15.68
N PHE A 463 -6.72 -14.52 14.83
CA PHE A 463 -7.13 -14.16 13.46
C PHE A 463 -7.59 -15.39 12.66
N PHE A 464 -6.85 -16.49 12.74
CA PHE A 464 -7.15 -17.73 12.00
C PHE A 464 -8.09 -18.69 12.74
N ASP A 465 -8.59 -18.34 13.93
CA ASP A 465 -9.48 -19.22 14.69
C ASP A 465 -10.77 -19.50 13.92
N GLY A 466 -11.16 -20.79 13.88
CA GLY A 466 -12.32 -21.27 13.14
C GLY A 466 -12.09 -21.47 11.64
N THR A 467 -10.87 -21.24 11.14
CA THR A 467 -10.53 -21.43 9.73
C THR A 467 -9.90 -22.79 9.46
N ARG A 468 -9.83 -23.18 8.18
CA ARG A 468 -9.16 -24.40 7.72
C ARG A 468 -7.66 -24.45 8.05
N VAL A 469 -7.02 -23.29 8.22
CA VAL A 469 -5.59 -23.15 8.51
C VAL A 469 -5.29 -22.91 9.99
N ALA A 470 -6.31 -22.92 10.86
CA ALA A 470 -6.19 -22.54 12.27
C ALA A 470 -5.11 -23.32 13.04
N ARG A 471 -5.02 -24.63 12.81
CA ARG A 471 -4.10 -25.51 13.53
C ARG A 471 -2.65 -25.21 13.18
N GLU A 472 -2.34 -25.13 11.89
CA GLU A 472 -1.02 -24.86 11.37
C GLU A 472 -0.59 -23.43 11.71
N ALA A 473 -1.50 -22.46 11.59
CA ALA A 473 -1.25 -21.07 11.96
C ALA A 473 -0.91 -20.94 13.45
N ARG A 474 -1.68 -21.59 14.34
CA ARG A 474 -1.40 -21.59 15.78
C ARG A 474 -0.07 -22.26 16.10
N SER A 475 0.22 -23.40 15.48
CA SER A 475 1.50 -24.09 15.65
C SER A 475 2.70 -23.23 15.24
N LEU A 476 2.53 -22.36 14.23
CA LEU A 476 3.58 -21.44 13.79
C LEU A 476 3.73 -20.23 14.72
N LEU A 477 2.64 -19.70 15.26
CA LEU A 477 2.66 -18.57 16.18
C LEU A 477 3.16 -18.94 17.59
N ASP A 478 3.00 -20.20 18.00
CA ASP A 478 3.47 -20.74 19.28
C ASP A 478 4.95 -21.18 19.26
N ALA A 479 5.55 -21.29 18.06
CA ALA A 479 6.95 -21.69 17.85
C ALA A 479 7.90 -20.50 17.97
#